data_AF-A0A7W0Z8J5-F1
#
_entry.id   AF-A0A7W0Z8J5-F1
#
_cell.length_a   1.000
_cell.length_b   1.000
_cell.length_c   1.000
_cell.angle_alpha   90.00
_cell.angle_beta   90.00
_cell.angle_gamma   90.00
#
_symmetry.space_group_name_H-M   'P 1'
#
loop_
_entity.id
_entity.type
_entity.pdbx_description
1 polymer ?
#
loop_
_entity_poly.entity_id
_entity_poly.type
_entity_poly.pdbx_seq_one_letter_code
_entity_poly.pdbx_strand_id
1 'polypeptide(L)'
;MSPRAACQLETLGFGQVFDYVEGKADWLARGLPTEGERAGERRAGQLARRDAATCRLSERMGDVRPRVDASPYGFALVVADGDVLLGRLRRAALEGDPDQRAEDMMEAGPSTIRMDTALDALAERLERSGLKTAVVSTPDGALVGLVRRDDL
;
A
#
# COMPACT_ATOMS: atom_id res chain seq x y z
N MET A 1 -12.30 6.03 -12.42
CA MET A 1 -11.84 6.36 -11.05
C MET A 1 -11.02 5.18 -10.57
N SER A 2 -10.00 5.30 -9.70
CA SER A 2 -9.34 4.07 -9.20
C SER A 2 -10.26 3.34 -8.21
N PRO A 3 -10.31 2.01 -8.15
CA PRO A 3 -11.18 1.27 -7.22
C PRO A 3 -10.98 1.63 -5.75
N ARG A 4 -9.75 2.00 -5.35
CA ARG A 4 -9.49 2.55 -4.00
C ARG A 4 -10.31 3.80 -3.68
N ALA A 5 -10.40 4.73 -4.64
CA ALA A 5 -11.18 5.95 -4.49
C ALA A 5 -12.68 5.63 -4.51
N ALA A 6 -13.08 4.64 -5.30
CA ALA A 6 -14.45 4.17 -5.33
C ALA A 6 -14.90 3.60 -3.98
N CYS A 7 -14.09 2.69 -3.42
CA CYS A 7 -14.32 2.10 -2.10
C CYS A 7 -14.35 3.18 -0.99
N GLN A 8 -13.43 4.15 -1.03
CA GLN A 8 -13.47 5.27 -0.08
C GLN A 8 -14.79 6.06 -0.17
N LEU A 9 -15.30 6.33 -1.37
CA LEU A 9 -16.58 7.02 -1.55
C LEU A 9 -17.77 6.18 -1.09
N GLU A 10 -17.73 4.86 -1.29
CA GLU A 10 -18.76 3.96 -0.77
C GLU A 10 -18.80 3.98 0.76
N THR A 11 -17.65 3.99 1.44
CA THR A 11 -17.61 4.15 2.91
C THR A 11 -18.18 5.50 3.39
N LEU A 12 -18.19 6.51 2.52
CA LEU A 12 -18.76 7.83 2.79
C LEU A 12 -20.23 7.97 2.36
N GLY A 13 -20.87 6.89 1.88
CA GLY A 13 -22.30 6.84 1.57
C GLY A 13 -22.70 7.25 0.15
N PHE A 14 -21.75 7.35 -0.79
CA PHE A 14 -22.08 7.64 -2.19
C PHE A 14 -22.62 6.39 -2.91
N GLY A 15 -23.78 6.52 -3.56
CA GLY A 15 -24.51 5.38 -4.16
C GLY A 15 -24.30 5.13 -5.67
N GLN A 16 -23.63 6.05 -6.39
CA GLN A 16 -23.28 5.86 -7.80
C GLN A 16 -21.80 6.19 -8.02
N VAL A 17 -20.99 5.14 -8.01
CA VAL A 17 -19.53 5.22 -8.13
C VAL A 17 -19.12 4.35 -9.31
N PHE A 18 -18.34 4.89 -10.24
CA PHE A 18 -17.94 4.20 -11.47
C PHE A 18 -16.43 3.97 -11.52
N ASP A 19 -16.05 2.74 -11.88
CA ASP A 19 -14.68 2.30 -12.10
C ASP A 19 -14.27 2.42 -13.59
N TYR A 20 -12.98 2.60 -13.86
CA TYR A 20 -12.43 2.66 -15.22
C TYR A 20 -12.17 1.24 -15.78
N VAL A 21 -12.37 1.03 -17.09
CA VAL A 21 -12.27 -0.29 -17.73
C VAL A 21 -10.81 -0.67 -18.07
N GLU A 22 -10.51 -1.97 -17.92
CA GLU A 22 -9.21 -2.63 -18.10
C GLU A 22 -8.58 -2.39 -19.49
N GLY A 23 -7.27 -2.12 -19.54
CA GLY A 23 -6.51 -1.88 -20.78
C GLY A 23 -5.01 -2.20 -20.61
N LYS A 24 -4.15 -1.90 -21.60
CA LYS A 24 -2.70 -2.24 -21.54
C LYS A 24 -1.98 -1.67 -20.30
N ALA A 25 -2.32 -0.45 -19.90
CA ALA A 25 -1.80 0.15 -18.68
C ALA A 25 -2.25 -0.62 -17.42
N ASP A 26 -3.49 -1.10 -17.41
CA ASP A 26 -4.02 -1.92 -16.31
C ASP A 26 -3.37 -3.32 -16.29
N TRP A 27 -3.13 -3.93 -17.44
CA TRP A 27 -2.39 -5.19 -17.59
C TRP A 27 -0.99 -5.10 -16.95
N LEU A 28 -0.26 -4.03 -17.29
CA LEU A 28 1.04 -3.75 -16.70
C LEU A 28 0.93 -3.53 -15.19
N ALA A 29 0.01 -2.67 -14.77
CA ALA A 29 -0.18 -2.32 -13.38
C ALA A 29 -0.72 -3.49 -12.52
N ARG A 30 -1.28 -4.54 -13.12
CA ARG A 30 -1.58 -5.83 -12.46
C ARG A 30 -0.39 -6.79 -12.42
N GLY A 31 0.75 -6.41 -13.00
CA GLY A 31 1.98 -7.20 -13.03
C GLY A 31 1.89 -8.45 -13.88
N LEU A 32 0.99 -8.47 -14.86
CA LEU A 32 0.80 -9.62 -15.74
C LEU A 32 2.00 -9.79 -16.70
N PRO A 33 2.22 -11.00 -17.24
CA PRO A 33 3.33 -11.27 -18.16
C PRO A 33 3.36 -10.31 -19.35
N THR A 34 4.57 -9.92 -19.77
CA THR A 34 4.78 -9.02 -20.90
C THR A 34 5.91 -9.49 -21.81
N GLU A 35 5.82 -9.13 -23.09
CA GLU A 35 6.85 -9.37 -24.10
C GLU A 35 7.25 -8.06 -24.79
N GLY A 36 8.45 -8.04 -25.38
CA GLY A 36 9.03 -6.89 -26.09
C GLY A 36 10.30 -6.35 -25.44
N GLU A 37 10.86 -5.29 -26.02
CA GLU A 37 12.19 -4.75 -25.63
C GLU A 37 12.29 -4.34 -24.15
N ARG A 38 11.16 -3.98 -23.54
CA ARG A 38 11.07 -3.53 -22.14
C ARG A 38 10.58 -4.62 -21.16
N ALA A 39 10.37 -5.85 -21.62
CA ALA A 39 9.88 -6.95 -20.78
C ALA A 39 10.90 -7.38 -19.71
N GLY A 40 12.19 -7.17 -19.97
CA GLY A 40 13.27 -7.43 -19.01
C GLY A 40 13.44 -6.34 -17.95
N GLU A 41 12.73 -5.21 -18.05
CA GLU A 41 12.82 -4.15 -17.04
C GLU A 41 12.25 -4.64 -15.72
N ARG A 42 13.06 -4.56 -14.66
CA ARG A 42 12.60 -4.87 -13.31
C ARG A 42 11.59 -3.84 -12.85
N ARG A 43 10.55 -4.32 -12.17
CA ARG A 43 9.40 -3.54 -11.71
C ARG A 43 9.28 -3.62 -10.20
N ALA A 44 8.72 -2.59 -9.58
CA ALA A 44 8.56 -2.51 -8.13
C ALA A 44 7.84 -3.74 -7.54
N GLY A 45 6.85 -4.29 -8.25
CA GLY A 45 6.13 -5.50 -7.84
C GLY A 45 7.02 -6.73 -7.64
N GLN A 46 8.13 -6.82 -8.39
CA GLN A 46 9.08 -7.94 -8.30
C GLN A 46 9.98 -7.85 -7.06
N LEU A 47 10.10 -6.67 -6.46
CA LEU A 47 10.86 -6.43 -5.23
C LEU A 47 9.98 -6.24 -3.99
N ALA A 48 8.66 -6.19 -4.16
CA ALA A 48 7.72 -5.92 -3.08
C ALA A 48 7.72 -7.05 -2.04
N ARG A 49 8.09 -6.72 -0.80
CA ARG A 49 8.06 -7.62 0.36
C ARG A 49 6.74 -7.51 1.10
N ARG A 50 6.23 -8.64 1.59
CA ARG A 50 4.98 -8.76 2.36
C ARG A 50 5.22 -8.93 3.87
N ASP A 51 6.31 -8.37 4.36
CA ASP A 51 6.78 -8.50 5.74
C ASP A 51 6.42 -7.30 6.64
N ALA A 52 5.58 -6.37 6.15
CA ALA A 52 5.00 -5.34 7.00
C ALA A 52 3.80 -5.87 7.79
N ALA A 53 3.68 -5.38 9.01
CA ALA A 53 2.49 -5.56 9.82
C ALA A 53 1.26 -4.96 9.12
N THR A 54 0.18 -5.73 9.08
CA THR A 54 -1.13 -5.27 8.63
C THR A 54 -2.17 -5.44 9.74
N CYS A 55 -3.22 -4.62 9.69
CA CYS A 55 -4.38 -4.74 10.57
C CYS A 55 -5.65 -4.24 9.87
N ARG A 56 -6.81 -4.60 10.42
CA ARG A 56 -8.13 -4.11 10.06
C ARG A 56 -8.50 -2.87 10.86
N LEU A 57 -9.46 -2.10 10.37
CA LEU A 57 -9.99 -0.88 11.00
C LEU A 57 -10.45 -1.10 12.45
N SER A 58 -11.06 -2.25 12.72
CA SER A 58 -11.64 -2.58 14.02
C SER A 58 -10.65 -3.11 15.05
N GLU A 59 -9.41 -3.41 14.65
CA GLU A 59 -8.39 -3.97 15.56
C GLU A 59 -7.87 -2.91 16.53
N ARG A 60 -7.56 -3.33 17.76
CA ARG A 60 -7.07 -2.46 18.84
C ARG A 60 -5.56 -2.29 18.77
N MET A 61 -5.06 -1.13 19.23
CA MET A 61 -3.61 -0.83 19.21
C MET A 61 -2.79 -1.87 19.98
N GLY A 62 -3.30 -2.38 21.11
CA GLY A 62 -2.65 -3.44 21.88
C GLY A 62 -2.41 -4.73 21.09
N ASP A 63 -3.31 -5.08 20.16
CA ASP A 63 -3.19 -6.29 19.33
C ASP A 63 -2.28 -6.07 18.11
N VAL A 64 -2.19 -4.82 17.63
CA VAL A 64 -1.38 -4.46 16.45
C VAL A 64 0.09 -4.26 16.83
N ARG A 65 0.37 -3.70 18.03
CA ARG A 65 1.73 -3.36 18.48
C ARG A 65 2.71 -4.54 18.39
N PRO A 66 2.40 -5.77 18.86
CA PRO A 66 3.35 -6.90 18.76
C PRO A 66 3.74 -7.27 17.32
N ARG A 67 2.80 -7.15 16.37
CA ARG A 67 3.08 -7.40 14.95
C ARG A 67 4.00 -6.33 14.37
N VAL A 68 3.85 -5.09 14.81
CA VAL A 68 4.70 -3.97 14.39
C VAL A 68 6.10 -4.11 14.97
N ASP A 69 6.24 -4.56 16.21
CA ASP A 69 7.54 -4.81 16.84
C ASP A 69 8.29 -5.97 16.18
N ALA A 70 7.58 -6.97 15.66
CA ALA A 70 8.16 -8.05 14.86
C ALA A 70 8.49 -7.63 13.41
N SER A 71 7.97 -6.49 12.96
CA SER A 71 8.13 -5.96 11.62
C SER A 71 9.36 -5.03 11.54
N PRO A 72 10.11 -5.05 10.43
CA PRO A 72 11.33 -4.26 10.27
C PRO A 72 11.07 -2.76 10.03
N TYR A 73 9.81 -2.34 9.92
CA TYR A 73 9.43 -0.99 9.49
C TYR A 73 8.95 -0.07 10.62
N GLY A 74 8.52 -0.62 11.75
CA GLY A 74 8.00 0.16 12.88
C GLY A 74 6.67 0.88 12.61
N PHE A 75 5.89 0.44 11.61
CA PHE A 75 4.53 0.89 11.35
C PHE A 75 3.65 -0.29 10.91
N ALA A 76 2.33 -0.10 10.95
CA ALA A 76 1.35 -1.01 10.35
C ALA A 76 0.60 -0.34 9.21
N LEU A 77 0.19 -1.14 8.22
CA LEU A 77 -0.71 -0.74 7.14
C LEU A 77 -2.13 -1.22 7.46
N VAL A 78 -3.09 -0.30 7.40
CA VAL A 78 -4.50 -0.62 7.65
C VAL A 78 -5.16 -1.02 6.34
N VAL A 79 -5.72 -2.23 6.31
CA VAL A 79 -6.32 -2.81 5.11
C VAL A 79 -7.79 -3.19 5.33
N ALA A 80 -8.58 -3.09 4.27
CA ALA A 80 -9.96 -3.57 4.19
C ALA A 80 -10.01 -5.00 3.65
N ASP A 81 -11.23 -5.47 3.33
CA ASP A 81 -11.41 -6.70 2.55
C ASP A 81 -10.76 -6.59 1.17
N GLY A 82 -10.24 -7.71 0.67
CA GLY A 82 -9.44 -7.71 -0.57
C GLY A 82 -8.07 -7.02 -0.45
N ASP A 83 -7.55 -6.86 0.77
CA ASP A 83 -6.27 -6.19 1.07
C ASP A 83 -6.18 -4.73 0.59
N VAL A 84 -7.32 -4.06 0.39
CA VAL A 84 -7.35 -2.66 -0.04
C VAL A 84 -6.73 -1.78 1.03
N LEU A 85 -5.69 -1.03 0.66
CA LEU A 85 -4.98 -0.15 1.59
C LEU A 85 -5.80 1.10 1.89
N LEU A 86 -6.18 1.24 3.16
CA LEU A 86 -6.95 2.37 3.68
C LEU A 86 -6.05 3.41 4.35
N GLY A 87 -5.07 2.95 5.13
CA GLY A 87 -4.33 3.83 6.01
C GLY A 87 -2.99 3.28 6.49
N ARG A 88 -2.31 4.07 7.33
CA ARG A 88 -1.07 3.68 8.00
C ARG A 88 -1.09 4.13 9.45
N LEU A 89 -0.74 3.22 10.36
CA LEU A 89 -0.51 3.51 11.78
C LEU A 89 0.99 3.74 12.00
N ARG A 90 1.36 4.95 12.39
CA ARG A 90 2.74 5.26 12.80
C ARG A 90 3.02 4.72 14.19
N ARG A 91 4.31 4.51 14.50
CA ARG A 91 4.76 4.08 15.83
C ARG A 91 4.16 4.90 16.98
N ALA A 92 4.09 6.22 16.83
CA ALA A 92 3.54 7.10 17.85
C ALA A 92 2.06 6.81 18.17
N ALA A 93 1.25 6.43 17.18
CA ALA A 93 -0.15 6.05 17.39
C ALA A 93 -0.24 4.71 18.14
N LEU A 94 0.65 3.78 17.82
CA LEU A 94 0.69 2.46 18.44
C LEU A 94 1.13 2.52 19.90
N GLU A 95 1.95 3.51 20.29
CA GLU A 95 2.48 3.73 21.65
C GLU A 95 1.44 4.33 22.63
N GLY A 96 0.30 4.82 22.11
CA GLY A 96 -0.80 5.40 22.88
C GLY A 96 -1.68 4.38 23.62
N ASP A 97 -2.95 4.72 23.77
CA ASP A 97 -3.96 3.90 24.46
C ASP A 97 -4.17 2.54 23.75
N PRO A 98 -3.92 1.40 24.42
CA PRO A 98 -4.05 0.07 23.81
C PRO A 98 -5.48 -0.26 23.40
N ASP A 99 -6.50 0.38 23.97
CA ASP A 99 -7.90 0.11 23.69
C ASP A 99 -8.45 0.84 22.46
N GLN A 100 -7.75 1.87 21.96
CA GLN A 100 -8.14 2.60 20.76
C GLN A 100 -8.08 1.73 19.50
N ARG A 101 -8.97 2.02 18.55
CA ARG A 101 -9.08 1.29 17.28
C ARG A 101 -8.16 1.87 16.21
N ALA A 102 -7.78 1.03 15.25
CA ALA A 102 -6.96 1.43 14.11
C ALA A 102 -7.61 2.52 13.27
N GLU A 103 -8.93 2.46 13.08
CA GLU A 103 -9.70 3.44 12.34
C GLU A 103 -9.52 4.87 12.87
N ASP A 104 -9.55 5.05 14.19
CA ASP A 104 -9.48 6.37 14.83
C ASP A 104 -8.06 6.95 14.82
N MET A 105 -7.05 6.08 14.72
CA MET A 105 -5.65 6.43 14.91
C MET A 105 -4.82 6.44 13.62
N MET A 106 -5.37 5.91 12.52
CA MET A 106 -4.64 5.80 11.26
C MET A 106 -4.53 7.12 10.51
N GLU A 107 -3.45 7.27 9.77
CA GLU A 107 -3.37 8.23 8.68
C GLU A 107 -4.00 7.64 7.44
N ALA A 108 -5.12 8.21 7.00
CA ALA A 108 -5.80 7.77 5.78
C ALA A 108 -4.97 8.06 4.53
N GLY A 109 -5.03 7.14 3.56
CA GLY A 109 -4.50 7.33 2.22
C GLY A 109 -2.98 7.55 2.14
N PRO A 110 -2.14 6.62 2.66
CA PRO A 110 -0.69 6.71 2.48
C PRO A 110 -0.32 6.74 1.00
N SER A 111 0.79 7.41 0.68
CA SER A 111 1.30 7.45 -0.69
C SER A 111 1.70 6.05 -1.16
N THR A 112 1.15 5.61 -2.28
CA THR A 112 1.52 4.36 -2.95
C THR A 112 2.16 4.61 -4.30
N ILE A 113 2.89 3.61 -4.78
CA ILE A 113 3.28 3.46 -6.17
C ILE A 113 2.61 2.22 -6.75
N ARG A 114 2.50 2.18 -8.07
CA ARG A 114 1.99 1.00 -8.77
C ARG A 114 3.08 -0.06 -8.90
N MET A 115 2.69 -1.32 -8.94
CA MET A 115 3.65 -2.42 -9.06
C MET A 115 4.43 -2.43 -10.39
N ASP A 116 3.93 -1.78 -11.44
CA ASP A 116 4.61 -1.60 -12.74
C ASP A 116 5.57 -0.40 -12.79
N THR A 117 5.73 0.31 -11.67
CA THR A 117 6.74 1.37 -11.58
C THR A 117 8.13 0.77 -11.83
N ALA A 118 8.88 1.37 -12.76
CA ALA A 118 10.27 0.98 -13.03
C ALA A 118 11.17 1.28 -11.81
N LEU A 119 12.18 0.43 -11.56
CA LEU A 119 13.04 0.57 -10.38
C LEU A 119 13.83 1.89 -10.37
N ASP A 120 14.35 2.34 -11.49
CA ASP A 120 15.11 3.61 -11.57
C ASP A 120 14.23 4.81 -11.17
N ALA A 121 13.00 4.85 -11.68
CA ALA A 121 12.03 5.89 -11.32
C ALA A 121 11.63 5.83 -9.85
N LEU A 122 11.56 4.62 -9.28
CA LEU A 122 11.30 4.42 -7.86
C LEU A 122 12.48 4.89 -6.99
N ALA A 123 13.71 4.57 -7.39
CA ALA A 123 14.93 4.99 -6.69
C ALA A 123 15.04 6.52 -6.64
N GLU A 124 14.85 7.19 -7.78
CA GLU A 124 14.85 8.65 -7.87
C GLU A 124 13.75 9.27 -6.99
N ARG A 125 12.54 8.68 -7.00
CA ARG A 125 11.44 9.15 -6.16
C ARG A 125 11.74 9.01 -4.66
N LEU A 126 12.28 7.87 -4.23
CA LEU A 126 12.64 7.63 -2.83
C LEU A 126 13.76 8.56 -2.37
N GLU A 127 14.75 8.79 -3.23
CA GLU A 127 15.84 9.73 -2.96
C GLU A 127 15.33 11.16 -2.78
N ARG A 128 14.58 11.67 -3.77
CA ARG A 128 14.04 13.03 -3.75
C ARG A 128 13.09 13.31 -2.59
N SER A 129 12.38 12.29 -2.11
CA SER A 129 11.48 12.40 -0.96
C SER A 129 12.12 12.05 0.38
N GLY A 130 13.40 11.62 0.39
CA GLY A 130 14.08 11.17 1.60
C GLY A 130 13.46 9.94 2.26
N LEU A 131 12.67 9.16 1.51
CA LEU A 131 11.94 8.00 2.03
C LEU A 131 12.80 6.73 1.92
N LYS A 132 12.71 5.87 2.93
CA LYS A 132 13.41 4.56 2.96
C LYS A 132 12.60 3.43 2.32
N THR A 133 11.28 3.62 2.19
CA THR A 133 10.36 2.59 1.73
C THR A 133 9.25 3.19 0.88
N ALA A 134 8.76 2.43 -0.09
CA ALA A 134 7.56 2.75 -0.85
C ALA A 134 6.51 1.65 -0.69
N VAL A 135 5.26 2.04 -0.49
CA VAL A 135 4.13 1.09 -0.48
C VAL A 135 3.73 0.80 -1.93
N VAL A 136 3.65 -0.47 -2.28
CA VAL A 136 3.26 -0.94 -3.61
C VAL A 136 1.82 -1.44 -3.56
N SER A 137 0.99 -0.95 -4.48
CA SER A 137 -0.39 -1.38 -4.61
C SER A 137 -0.75 -1.73 -6.06
N THR A 138 -1.77 -2.57 -6.23
CA THR A 138 -2.44 -2.79 -7.51
C THR A 138 -3.20 -1.52 -7.95
N PRO A 139 -3.67 -1.41 -9.20
CA PRO A 139 -4.64 -0.42 -9.68
C PRO A 139 -5.79 -0.15 -8.73
N ASP A 140 -6.29 -1.25 -8.17
CA ASP A 140 -7.47 -1.30 -7.33
C ASP A 140 -7.20 -0.85 -5.90
N GLY A 141 -5.92 -0.66 -5.56
CA GLY A 141 -5.48 -0.24 -4.23
C GLY A 141 -5.20 -1.39 -3.28
N ALA A 142 -5.28 -2.64 -3.75
CA ALA A 142 -4.87 -3.80 -2.98
C ALA A 142 -3.38 -3.75 -2.68
N LEU A 143 -3.01 -4.03 -1.44
CA LEU A 143 -1.63 -4.03 -0.99
C LEU A 143 -0.85 -5.19 -1.62
N VAL A 144 0.19 -4.85 -2.36
CA VAL A 144 1.15 -5.82 -2.91
C VAL A 144 2.29 -6.04 -1.91
N GLY A 145 2.78 -4.96 -1.28
CA GLY A 145 3.85 -5.01 -0.30
C GLY A 145 4.61 -3.69 -0.18
N LEU A 146 5.85 -3.76 0.30
CA LEU A 146 6.78 -2.63 0.41
C LEU A 146 8.06 -2.91 -0.37
N VAL A 147 8.60 -1.88 -1.00
CA VAL A 147 9.97 -1.90 -1.53
C VAL A 147 10.84 -1.02 -0.65
N ARG A 148 12.02 -1.51 -0.27
CA ARG A 148 13.02 -0.76 0.49
C ARG A 148 14.00 -0.10 -0.47
N ARG A 149 14.48 1.09 -0.12
CA ARG A 149 15.52 1.78 -0.89
C ARG A 149 16.80 0.95 -1.00
N ASP A 150 17.13 0.19 0.05
CA ASP A 150 18.34 -0.66 0.09
C ASP A 150 18.25 -1.89 -0.84
N ASP A 151 17.06 -2.20 -1.37
CA ASP A 151 16.85 -3.31 -2.31
C ASP A 151 16.87 -2.86 -3.79
N LEU A 152 17.01 -1.55 -4.04
CA LEU A 152 17.00 -0.92 -5.36
C LEU A 152 18.40 -0.82 -5.98
#